data_AF-Q2IDK4-F1
#
_entry.id   AF-Q2IDK4-F1
#
_cell.length_a   1.000
_cell.length_b   1.000
_cell.length_c   1.000
_cell.angle_alpha   90.00
_cell.angle_beta   90.00
_cell.angle_gamma   90.00
#
_symmetry.space_group_name_H-M   'P 1'
#
loop_
_entity.id
_entity.type
_entity.pdbx_description
1 polymer ?
#
loop_
_entity_poly.entity_id
_entity_poly.type
_entity_poly.pdbx_seq_one_letter_code
_entity_poly.pdbx_strand_id
1 'polypeptide(L)'
;MSADPRCPGWDDLSDWWAGDLAQAERDALEEHLLACEACAVRAARLADVAGGIAALARAGAVAGPSTAAVLARLERDGLRVHRYPIAAGEVVPCSVWPEDEVMAAVLDVRGLAAGEEGRFDLLARVGDEPPVRVDDVPLDRTTGTVVWLSVAARERRRSATRVSFRLIRVAAGGEAVVGEYGLAHEPWTGPASPR
;
A
#
# COMPACT_ATOMS: atom_id res chain seq x y z
N MET A 1 -13.04 -8.59 32.51
CA MET A 1 -12.76 -9.85 31.78
C MET A 1 -11.26 -9.95 31.65
N SER A 2 -10.64 -10.80 32.46
CA SER A 2 -9.18 -10.97 32.47
C SER A 2 -8.79 -11.85 31.28
N ALA A 3 -7.87 -11.39 30.44
CA ALA A 3 -7.30 -12.21 29.38
C ALA A 3 -6.46 -13.33 30.04
N ASP A 4 -6.74 -14.59 29.71
CA ASP A 4 -5.84 -15.69 30.05
C ASP A 4 -4.48 -15.39 29.37
N PRO A 5 -3.36 -15.39 30.10
CA PRO A 5 -2.03 -15.12 29.54
C PRO A 5 -1.58 -16.08 28.42
N ARG A 6 -2.41 -17.08 28.08
CA ARG A 6 -2.20 -18.02 26.97
C ARG A 6 -3.00 -17.71 25.71
N CYS A 7 -3.87 -16.69 25.73
CA CYS A 7 -4.61 -16.30 24.53
C CYS A 7 -3.75 -15.38 23.65
N PRO A 8 -3.77 -15.56 22.33
CA PRO A 8 -2.96 -14.75 21.42
C PRO A 8 -3.33 -13.26 21.51
N GLY A 9 -2.34 -12.41 21.28
CA GLY A 9 -2.50 -10.98 21.17
C GLY A 9 -3.22 -10.57 19.90
N TRP A 10 -3.42 -9.26 19.73
CA TRP A 10 -3.96 -8.72 18.48
C TRP A 10 -2.96 -8.84 17.32
N ASP A 11 -1.67 -8.65 17.61
CA ASP A 11 -0.59 -8.75 16.61
C ASP A 11 -0.49 -10.18 16.07
N ASP A 12 -0.51 -11.20 16.94
CA ASP A 12 -0.52 -12.62 16.53
C ASP A 12 -1.69 -12.96 15.60
N LEU A 13 -2.90 -12.44 15.89
CA LEU A 13 -4.07 -12.63 15.04
C LEU A 13 -3.94 -11.90 13.70
N SER A 14 -3.32 -10.72 13.70
CA SER A 14 -3.08 -9.90 12.51
C SER A 14 -2.08 -10.59 11.58
N ASP A 15 -0.95 -11.07 12.13
CA ASP A 15 0.08 -11.79 11.39
C ASP A 15 -0.45 -13.11 10.84
N TRP A 16 -1.29 -13.83 11.61
CA TRP A 16 -1.97 -15.02 11.12
C TRP A 16 -2.88 -14.71 9.93
N TRP A 17 -3.75 -13.70 10.07
CA TRP A 17 -4.69 -13.32 9.03
C TRP A 17 -3.99 -12.83 7.76
N ALA A 18 -2.89 -12.09 7.92
CA ALA A 18 -2.05 -11.61 6.83
C ALA A 18 -1.28 -12.76 6.13
N GLY A 19 -1.11 -13.89 6.82
CA GLY A 19 -0.34 -15.03 6.33
C GLY A 19 1.16 -14.90 6.58
N ASP A 20 1.57 -14.05 7.52
CA ASP A 20 2.97 -13.68 7.79
C ASP A 20 3.65 -14.59 8.83
N LEU A 21 2.88 -15.39 9.57
CA LEU A 21 3.40 -16.38 10.52
C LEU A 21 4.08 -17.58 9.83
N ALA A 22 5.09 -18.17 10.48
CA ALA A 22 5.65 -19.44 10.02
C ALA A 22 4.61 -20.57 10.17
N GLN A 23 4.76 -21.65 9.39
CA GLN A 23 3.75 -22.72 9.35
C GLN A 23 3.44 -23.31 10.73
N ALA A 24 4.46 -23.59 11.53
CA ALA A 24 4.27 -24.16 12.87
C ALA A 24 3.54 -23.21 13.83
N GLU A 25 3.75 -21.90 13.69
CA GLU A 25 3.08 -20.87 14.50
C GLU A 25 1.62 -20.70 14.06
N ARG A 26 1.36 -20.75 12.75
CA ARG A 26 -0.01 -20.76 12.21
C ARG A 26 -0.79 -21.96 12.71
N ASP A 27 -0.23 -23.17 12.60
CA ASP A 27 -0.91 -24.41 13.00
C ASP A 27 -1.27 -24.37 14.50
N ALA A 28 -0.34 -23.94 15.35
CA ALA A 28 -0.57 -23.82 16.80
C ALA A 28 -1.64 -22.77 17.14
N LEU A 29 -1.64 -21.63 16.43
CA LEU A 29 -2.65 -20.60 16.61
C LEU A 29 -4.02 -21.08 16.14
N GLU A 30 -4.10 -21.76 15.00
CA GLU A 30 -5.36 -22.32 14.46
C GLU A 30 -5.95 -23.37 15.41
N GLU A 31 -5.12 -24.26 15.96
CA GLU A 31 -5.54 -25.22 16.99
C GLU A 31 -6.15 -24.50 18.20
N HIS A 32 -5.52 -23.41 18.65
CA HIS A 32 -6.06 -22.58 19.72
C HIS A 32 -7.39 -21.91 19.35
N LEU A 33 -7.50 -21.34 18.13
CA LEU A 33 -8.73 -20.71 17.65
C LEU A 33 -9.89 -21.71 17.59
N LEU A 34 -9.62 -22.98 17.25
CA LEU A 34 -10.62 -24.05 17.27
C LEU A 34 -11.06 -24.42 18.69
N ALA A 35 -10.14 -24.34 19.67
CA ALA A 35 -10.41 -24.73 21.06
C ALA A 35 -10.95 -23.59 21.95
N CYS A 36 -10.79 -22.32 21.55
CA CYS A 36 -11.13 -21.15 22.36
C CYS A 36 -12.16 -20.24 21.68
N GLU A 37 -13.42 -20.33 22.11
CA GLU A 37 -14.54 -19.53 21.56
C GLU A 37 -14.27 -18.02 21.63
N ALA A 38 -13.69 -17.53 22.73
CA ALA A 38 -13.37 -16.11 22.87
C ALA A 38 -12.35 -15.64 21.82
N CYS A 39 -11.35 -16.47 21.52
CA CYS A 39 -10.35 -16.16 20.50
C CYS A 39 -10.91 -16.30 19.08
N ALA A 40 -11.77 -17.29 18.82
CA ALA A 40 -12.50 -17.43 17.56
C ALA A 40 -13.35 -16.19 17.25
N VAL A 41 -14.06 -15.65 18.25
CA VAL A 41 -14.85 -14.41 18.09
C VAL A 41 -13.96 -13.21 17.78
N ARG A 42 -12.79 -13.09 18.41
CA ARG A 42 -11.83 -12.01 18.09
C ARG A 42 -11.27 -12.15 16.68
N ALA A 43 -10.93 -13.37 16.26
CA ALA A 43 -10.45 -13.65 14.90
C ALA A 43 -11.52 -13.35 13.85
N ALA A 44 -12.78 -13.70 14.11
CA ALA A 44 -13.91 -13.34 13.24
C ALA A 44 -14.08 -11.82 13.12
N ARG A 45 -13.96 -11.07 14.22
CA ARG A 45 -13.97 -9.59 14.18
C ARG A 45 -12.83 -9.02 13.35
N LEU A 46 -11.63 -9.58 13.46
CA LEU A 46 -10.50 -9.19 12.61
C LEU A 46 -10.80 -9.46 11.13
N ALA A 47 -11.35 -10.62 10.80
CA ALA A 47 -11.77 -10.96 9.44
C ALA A 47 -12.86 -10.00 8.92
N ASP A 48 -13.81 -9.58 9.75
CA ASP A 48 -14.83 -8.58 9.41
C ASP A 48 -14.20 -7.21 9.14
N VAL A 49 -13.26 -6.76 9.98
CA VAL A 49 -12.51 -5.51 9.77
C VAL A 49 -11.72 -5.58 8.46
N ALA A 50 -11.00 -6.68 8.22
CA ALA A 50 -10.26 -6.88 6.98
C ALA A 50 -11.19 -6.94 5.76
N GLY A 51 -12.36 -7.57 5.88
CA GLY A 51 -13.41 -7.57 4.87
C GLY A 51 -13.95 -6.16 4.59
N GLY A 52 -14.12 -5.35 5.63
CA GLY A 52 -14.50 -3.94 5.55
C GLY A 52 -13.42 -3.08 4.87
N ILE A 53 -12.15 -3.27 5.21
CA ILE A 53 -11.01 -2.60 4.54
C ILE A 53 -10.94 -3.03 3.08
N ALA A 54 -11.12 -4.31 2.77
CA ALA A 54 -11.17 -4.80 1.39
C ALA A 54 -12.38 -4.24 0.63
N ALA A 55 -13.54 -4.12 1.28
CA ALA A 55 -14.71 -3.47 0.70
C ALA A 55 -14.47 -1.97 0.47
N LEU A 56 -13.79 -1.28 1.39
CA LEU A 56 -13.36 0.10 1.21
C LEU A 56 -12.34 0.22 0.08
N ALA A 57 -11.36 -0.67 -0.01
CA ALA A 57 -10.41 -0.70 -1.12
C ALA A 57 -11.12 -0.91 -2.46
N ARG A 58 -12.05 -1.87 -2.54
CA ARG A 58 -12.90 -2.12 -3.72
C ARG A 58 -13.85 -0.96 -4.03
N ALA A 59 -14.37 -0.29 -3.00
CA ALA A 59 -15.17 0.92 -3.13
C ALA A 59 -14.33 2.16 -3.43
N GLY A 60 -13.00 2.02 -3.46
CA GLY A 60 -12.11 3.12 -3.78
C GLY A 60 -11.95 4.15 -2.65
N ALA A 61 -11.87 3.68 -1.40
CA ALA A 61 -11.70 4.50 -0.20
C ALA A 61 -10.35 4.30 0.50
N VAL A 62 -9.48 3.40 0.01
CA VAL A 62 -8.10 3.25 0.49
C VAL A 62 -7.14 3.74 -0.59
N ALA A 63 -6.54 4.90 -0.36
CA ALA A 63 -5.46 5.46 -1.17
C ALA A 63 -4.30 5.84 -0.24
N GLY A 64 -3.06 5.66 -0.70
CA GLY A 64 -1.87 5.94 0.11
C GLY A 64 -0.73 4.97 -0.16
N PRO A 65 0.34 5.03 0.65
CA PRO A 65 1.50 4.18 0.47
C PRO A 65 1.20 2.72 0.85
N SER A 66 1.89 1.79 0.20
CA SER A 66 1.71 0.34 0.28
C SER A 66 2.95 -0.38 -0.24
N THR A 67 2.95 -1.71 -0.14
CA THR A 67 4.03 -2.58 -0.60
C THR A 67 3.70 -3.27 -1.93
N ALA A 68 4.72 -3.85 -2.57
CA ALA A 68 4.52 -4.69 -3.75
C ALA A 68 3.71 -5.96 -3.44
N ALA A 69 3.79 -6.49 -2.21
CA ALA A 69 3.00 -7.64 -1.76
C ALA A 69 1.49 -7.33 -1.74
N VAL A 70 1.09 -6.17 -1.22
CA VAL A 70 -0.31 -5.72 -1.25
C VAL A 70 -0.79 -5.56 -2.69
N LEU A 71 0.02 -4.93 -3.54
CA LEU A 71 -0.31 -4.77 -4.96
C LEU A 71 -0.50 -6.12 -5.67
N ALA A 72 0.42 -7.07 -5.46
CA ALA A 72 0.32 -8.41 -6.00
C ALA A 72 -0.90 -9.17 -5.45
N ARG A 73 -1.29 -8.93 -4.19
CA ARG A 73 -2.50 -9.51 -3.61
C ARG A 73 -3.77 -9.02 -4.31
N LEU A 74 -3.89 -7.70 -4.51
CA LEU A 74 -5.06 -7.12 -5.18
C LEU A 74 -5.27 -7.69 -6.58
N GLU A 75 -4.18 -7.87 -7.33
CA GLU A 75 -4.24 -8.49 -8.66
C GLU A 75 -4.62 -9.97 -8.62
N ARG A 76 -4.07 -10.73 -7.66
CA ARG A 76 -4.47 -12.14 -7.45
C ARG A 76 -5.94 -12.27 -7.08
N ASP A 77 -6.48 -11.29 -6.35
CA ASP A 77 -7.89 -11.21 -6.00
C ASP A 77 -8.77 -10.69 -7.16
N GLY A 78 -8.18 -10.46 -8.35
CA GLY A 78 -8.88 -10.19 -9.59
C GLY A 78 -9.11 -8.72 -9.91
N LEU A 79 -8.58 -7.79 -9.10
CA LEU A 79 -8.74 -6.36 -9.37
C LEU A 79 -7.93 -5.94 -10.61
N ARG A 80 -8.51 -5.05 -11.41
CA ARG A 80 -7.83 -4.41 -12.54
C ARG A 80 -6.93 -3.28 -12.05
N VAL A 81 -5.66 -3.62 -11.88
CA VAL A 81 -4.64 -2.64 -11.46
C VAL A 81 -3.84 -2.15 -12.67
N HIS A 82 -3.75 -0.83 -12.82
CA HIS A 82 -2.82 -0.20 -13.75
C HIS A 82 -1.57 0.29 -13.00
N ARG A 83 -0.39 -0.13 -13.46
CA ARG A 83 0.88 0.20 -12.82
C ARG A 83 1.65 1.26 -13.60
N TYR A 84 2.17 2.23 -12.86
CA TYR A 84 3.10 3.25 -13.31
C TYR A 84 4.45 3.03 -12.62
N PRO A 85 5.37 2.24 -13.19
CA PRO A 85 6.75 2.22 -12.69
C PRO A 85 7.40 3.59 -12.92
N ILE A 86 8.05 4.14 -11.89
CA ILE A 86 8.69 5.46 -11.94
C ILE A 86 10.08 5.35 -11.34
N ALA A 87 11.10 5.61 -12.14
CA ALA A 87 12.47 5.73 -11.65
C ALA A 87 12.68 7.07 -10.92
N ALA A 88 13.70 7.13 -10.06
CA ALA A 88 14.07 8.38 -9.41
C ALA A 88 14.47 9.45 -10.44
N GLY A 89 13.89 10.64 -10.31
CA GLY A 89 14.02 11.77 -11.23
C GLY A 89 13.07 11.72 -12.43
N GLU A 90 12.28 10.65 -12.59
CA GLU A 90 11.41 10.46 -13.75
C GLU A 90 10.02 11.09 -13.57
N VAL A 91 9.42 11.44 -14.71
CA VAL A 91 8.01 11.80 -14.84
C VAL A 91 7.39 10.94 -15.91
N VAL A 92 6.42 10.12 -15.55
CA VAL A 92 5.75 9.24 -16.51
C VAL A 92 4.39 9.81 -16.93
N PRO A 93 4.01 9.72 -18.21
CA PRO A 93 2.63 9.98 -18.64
C PRO A 93 1.66 9.05 -17.90
N CYS A 94 0.54 9.61 -17.44
CA CYS A 94 -0.43 8.90 -16.62
C CYS A 94 -1.85 9.18 -17.11
N SER A 95 -2.59 8.13 -17.42
CA SER A 95 -4.03 8.18 -17.70
C SER A 95 -4.72 6.96 -17.12
N VAL A 96 -5.96 7.08 -16.69
CA VAL A 96 -6.66 5.95 -16.07
C VAL A 96 -7.76 5.48 -17.00
N TRP A 97 -7.72 4.21 -17.40
CA TRP A 97 -8.70 3.63 -18.31
C TRP A 97 -10.04 3.39 -17.61
N PRO A 98 -11.16 3.34 -18.36
CA PRO A 98 -12.47 3.04 -17.79
C PRO A 98 -12.52 1.74 -16.99
N GLU A 99 -11.75 0.75 -17.45
CA GLU A 99 -11.67 -0.59 -16.89
C GLU A 99 -10.84 -0.69 -15.61
N ASP A 100 -9.98 0.29 -15.34
CA ASP A 100 -9.10 0.24 -14.18
C ASP A 100 -9.91 0.44 -12.90
N GLU A 101 -9.57 -0.36 -11.89
CA GLU A 101 -10.16 -0.27 -10.55
C GLU A 101 -9.15 0.39 -9.59
N VAL A 102 -7.86 0.13 -9.77
CA VAL A 102 -6.77 0.66 -8.97
C VAL A 102 -5.68 1.22 -9.88
N MET A 103 -5.13 2.37 -9.52
CA MET A 103 -3.91 2.93 -10.08
C MET A 103 -2.78 2.79 -9.07
N ALA A 104 -1.62 2.29 -9.49
CA ALA A 104 -0.45 2.13 -8.63
C ALA A 104 0.74 2.89 -9.20
N ALA A 105 1.23 3.92 -8.51
CA ALA A 105 2.55 4.46 -8.78
C ALA A 105 3.59 3.62 -8.04
N VAL A 106 4.50 3.00 -8.78
CA VAL A 106 5.53 2.09 -8.25
C VAL A 106 6.87 2.81 -8.32
N LEU A 107 7.30 3.36 -7.19
CA LEU A 107 8.50 4.18 -7.08
C LEU A 107 9.72 3.27 -6.88
N ASP A 108 10.69 3.32 -7.80
CA ASP A 108 11.94 2.56 -7.66
C ASP A 108 12.89 3.24 -6.68
N VAL A 109 13.22 2.53 -5.58
CA VAL A 109 14.08 3.02 -4.51
C VAL A 109 15.35 2.20 -4.33
N ARG A 110 15.65 1.23 -5.22
CA ARG A 110 16.77 0.28 -5.09
C ARG A 110 18.14 0.95 -4.92
N GLY A 111 18.35 2.10 -5.57
CA GLY A 111 19.60 2.88 -5.44
C GLY A 111 19.59 3.93 -4.33
N LEU A 112 18.45 4.17 -3.69
CA LEU A 112 18.23 5.27 -2.75
C LEU A 112 18.09 4.81 -1.32
N ALA A 113 17.74 3.54 -1.12
CA ALA A 113 17.53 2.91 0.17
C ALA A 113 18.73 2.06 0.63
N ALA A 114 19.88 2.14 -0.05
CA ALA A 114 21.11 1.51 0.40
C ALA A 114 21.57 2.15 1.73
N GLY A 115 21.86 1.32 2.74
CA GLY A 115 22.27 1.75 4.10
C GLY A 115 21.33 1.25 5.21
N GLU A 116 21.74 1.47 6.46
CA GLU A 116 21.04 1.03 7.70
C GLU A 116 19.53 1.30 7.72
N GLU A 117 18.82 0.59 8.60
CA GLU A 117 17.41 0.79 8.94
C GLU A 117 17.10 2.27 9.17
N GLY A 118 16.58 2.93 8.13
CA GLY A 118 16.16 4.32 8.15
C GLY A 118 14.66 4.42 7.99
N ARG A 119 14.06 5.34 8.75
CA ARG A 119 12.69 5.82 8.50
C ARG A 119 12.69 6.62 7.20
N PHE A 120 11.73 6.33 6.35
CA PHE A 120 11.49 7.10 5.13
C PHE A 120 10.10 7.72 5.17
N ASP A 121 10.03 9.01 4.88
CA ASP A 121 8.76 9.72 4.75
C ASP A 121 8.51 10.04 3.27
N LEU A 122 7.25 10.19 2.89
CA LEU A 122 6.88 10.53 1.52
C LEU A 122 6.04 11.81 1.52
N LEU A 123 6.51 12.82 0.79
CA LEU A 123 5.70 13.99 0.46
C LEU A 123 5.02 13.76 -0.88
N ALA A 124 3.69 13.63 -0.88
CA ALA A 124 2.87 13.58 -2.09
C ALA A 124 2.22 14.95 -2.34
N ARG A 125 2.24 15.42 -3.58
CA ARG A 125 1.58 16.66 -4.01
C ARG A 125 0.83 16.45 -5.30
N VAL A 126 -0.36 17.05 -5.39
CA VAL A 126 -1.21 17.06 -6.58
C VAL A 126 -1.36 18.51 -7.05
N GLY A 127 -0.89 18.81 -8.27
CA GLY A 127 -0.88 20.16 -8.80
C GLY A 127 -0.26 21.17 -7.83
N ASP A 128 -0.99 22.25 -7.58
CA ASP A 128 -0.58 23.33 -6.66
C ASP A 128 -1.12 23.15 -5.23
N GLU A 129 -1.75 22.00 -4.92
CA GLU A 129 -2.23 21.72 -3.58
C GLU A 129 -1.07 21.61 -2.57
N PRO A 130 -1.31 21.93 -1.29
CA PRO A 130 -0.34 21.67 -0.24
C PRO A 130 0.09 20.19 -0.24
N PRO A 131 1.40 19.91 -0.08
CA PRO A 131 1.87 18.53 -0.05
C PRO A 131 1.36 17.83 1.22
N VAL A 132 0.93 16.58 1.08
CA VAL A 132 0.63 15.68 2.19
C VAL A 132 1.90 14.90 2.52
N ARG A 133 2.32 14.93 3.79
CA ARG A 133 3.38 14.08 4.31
C ARG A 133 2.78 12.79 4.85
N VAL A 134 3.36 11.67 4.45
CA VAL A 134 3.12 10.38 5.08
C VAL A 134 4.42 9.93 5.71
N ASP A 135 4.37 9.75 7.03
CA ASP A 135 5.50 9.33 7.82
C ASP A 135 5.69 7.81 7.74
N ASP A 136 6.94 7.37 7.76
CA ASP A 136 7.35 5.96 7.84
C ASP A 136 6.68 5.05 6.80
N VAL A 137 6.89 5.37 5.52
CA VAL A 137 6.29 4.63 4.41
C VAL A 137 6.89 3.22 4.29
N PRO A 138 6.05 2.21 3.96
CA PRO A 138 6.47 0.83 3.89
C PRO A 138 7.34 0.58 2.65
N LEU A 139 8.65 0.63 2.86
CA LEU A 139 9.64 0.34 1.83
C LEU A 139 9.83 -1.17 1.69
N ASP A 140 9.49 -1.73 0.53
CA ASP A 140 9.81 -3.11 0.21
C ASP A 140 11.29 -3.22 -0.15
N ARG A 141 12.11 -3.75 0.78
CA ARG A 141 13.56 -3.88 0.59
C ARG A 141 13.94 -5.00 -0.37
N THR A 142 13.04 -5.96 -0.60
CA THR A 142 13.31 -7.10 -1.49
C THR A 142 13.19 -6.68 -2.95
N THR A 143 12.10 -5.98 -3.28
CA THR A 143 11.88 -5.45 -4.63
C THR A 143 12.53 -4.07 -4.82
N GLY A 144 12.80 -3.37 -3.71
CA GLY A 144 13.26 -1.99 -3.68
C GLY A 144 12.23 -1.03 -4.25
N THR A 145 10.98 -1.13 -3.76
CA THR A 145 9.89 -0.27 -4.21
C THR A 145 9.09 0.32 -3.05
N VAL A 146 8.57 1.53 -3.28
CA VAL A 146 7.42 2.07 -2.54
C VAL A 146 6.25 2.15 -3.50
N VAL A 147 5.08 1.66 -3.10
CA VAL A 147 3.88 1.72 -3.95
C VAL A 147 2.94 2.79 -3.40
N TRP A 148 2.42 3.67 -4.25
CA TRP A 148 1.31 4.54 -3.93
C TRP A 148 0.05 4.08 -4.66
N LEU A 149 -0.94 3.63 -3.91
CA LEU A 149 -2.23 3.21 -4.45
C LEU A 149 -3.19 4.41 -4.51
N SER A 150 -3.88 4.50 -5.62
CA SER A 150 -4.96 5.44 -5.85
C SER A 150 -6.15 4.73 -6.47
N VAL A 151 -7.29 5.37 -6.28
CA VAL A 151 -8.59 4.85 -6.70
C VAL A 151 -8.83 5.29 -8.12
N ALA A 152 -8.90 4.35 -9.05
CA ALA A 152 -8.98 4.67 -10.48
C ALA A 152 -10.17 5.57 -10.81
N ALA A 153 -11.33 5.34 -10.19
CA ALA A 153 -12.52 6.17 -10.38
C ALA A 153 -12.34 7.64 -9.95
N ARG A 154 -11.51 7.89 -8.93
CA ARG A 154 -11.18 9.26 -8.48
C ARG A 154 -10.21 9.92 -9.45
N GLU A 155 -9.16 9.20 -9.85
CA GLU A 155 -8.16 9.72 -10.78
C GLU A 155 -8.76 9.97 -12.17
N ARG A 156 -9.70 9.16 -12.65
CA ARG A 156 -10.43 9.42 -13.91
C ARG A 156 -11.20 10.75 -13.93
N ARG A 157 -11.65 11.23 -12.77
CA ARG A 157 -12.38 12.51 -12.65
C ARG A 157 -11.45 13.71 -12.52
N ARG A 158 -10.14 13.48 -12.42
CA ARG A 158 -9.14 14.51 -12.23
C ARG A 158 -8.85 15.20 -13.55
N SER A 159 -8.75 16.52 -13.52
CA SER A 159 -8.27 17.31 -14.65
C SER A 159 -6.77 17.05 -14.89
N ALA A 160 -6.27 17.45 -16.06
CA ALA A 160 -4.85 17.37 -16.35
C ALA A 160 -4.04 18.06 -15.23
N THR A 161 -3.09 17.35 -14.64
CA THR A 161 -2.32 17.84 -13.49
C THR A 161 -1.03 17.04 -13.31
N ARG A 162 -0.12 17.56 -12.50
CA ARG A 162 1.10 16.86 -12.12
C ARG A 162 0.94 16.29 -10.71
N VAL A 163 1.18 15.00 -10.55
CA VAL A 163 1.36 14.40 -9.22
C VAL A 163 2.86 14.23 -8.99
N SER A 164 3.36 14.64 -7.83
CA SER A 164 4.76 14.48 -7.47
C SER A 164 4.91 13.80 -6.12
N PHE A 165 5.93 12.96 -6.03
CA PHE A 165 6.33 12.29 -4.80
C PHE A 165 7.77 12.65 -4.50
N ARG A 166 8.07 12.99 -3.25
CA ARG A 166 9.45 13.17 -2.77
C ARG A 166 9.69 12.24 -1.59
N LEU A 167 10.66 11.35 -1.73
CA LEU A 167 11.09 10.43 -0.70
C LEU A 167 12.12 11.13 0.18
N ILE A 168 11.86 11.17 1.48
CA ILE A 168 12.69 11.81 2.48
C ILE A 168 13.28 10.73 3.37
N ARG A 169 14.60 10.72 3.50
CA ARG A 169 15.28 9.94 4.53
C ARG A 169 15.31 10.76 5.82
N VAL A 170 14.81 10.19 6.91
CA VAL A 170 14.84 10.80 8.24
C VAL A 170 15.90 10.08 9.07
N ALA A 171 16.93 10.80 9.50
CA ALA A 171 18.00 10.27 10.34
C ALA A 171 18.27 11.23 11.52
N ALA A 172 19.04 10.75 12.51
CA ALA A 172 19.41 11.58 13.67
C ALA A 172 20.14 12.89 13.28
N GLY A 173 20.85 12.89 12.13
CA GLY A 173 21.54 14.05 11.59
C GLY A 173 20.66 15.01 10.77
N GLY A 174 19.36 14.74 10.63
CA GLY A 174 18.42 15.57 9.89
C GLY A 174 17.70 14.82 8.76
N GLU A 175 16.98 15.60 7.94
CA GLU A 175 16.19 15.11 6.82
C GLU A 175 16.87 15.42 5.49
N ALA A 176 16.83 14.46 4.57
CA ALA A 176 17.32 14.65 3.20
C ALA A 176 16.33 14.09 2.19
N VAL A 177 16.03 14.86 1.14
CA VAL A 177 15.31 14.34 -0.03
C VAL A 177 16.27 13.41 -0.78
N VAL A 178 15.89 12.14 -0.90
CA VAL A 178 16.71 11.11 -1.55
C VAL A 178 16.15 10.68 -2.90
N GLY A 179 14.88 10.96 -3.20
CA GLY A 179 14.30 10.65 -4.50
C GLY A 179 13.11 11.53 -4.81
N GLU A 180 12.92 11.83 -6.09
CA GLU A 180 11.77 12.58 -6.61
C GLU A 180 11.14 11.80 -7.77
N TYR A 181 9.82 11.82 -7.87
CA TYR A 181 9.06 11.03 -8.83
C TYR A 181 7.86 11.83 -9.31
N GLY A 182 7.42 11.61 -10.55
CA GLY A 182 6.31 12.35 -11.14
C GLY A 182 5.36 11.51 -11.99
N LEU A 183 4.10 11.90 -11.94
CA LEU A 183 3.08 11.52 -12.92
C LEU A 183 2.62 12.80 -13.63
N ALA A 184 2.66 12.80 -14.96
CA ALA A 184 1.95 13.77 -15.77
C ALA A 184 0.57 13.20 -16.08
N HIS A 185 -0.41 13.52 -15.23
CA HIS A 185 -1.76 12.99 -15.37
C HIS A 185 -2.53 13.75 -16.44
N GLU A 186 -3.06 13.03 -17.41
CA GLU A 186 -4.01 13.53 -18.40
C GLU A 186 -5.30 12.69 -18.36
N PRO A 187 -6.48 13.34 -18.45
CA PRO A 187 -7.74 12.63 -18.56
C PRO A 187 -7.71 11.69 -19.77
N TRP A 188 -8.21 10.47 -19.59
CA TRP A 188 -8.31 9.51 -20.68
C TRP A 188 -9.28 10.03 -21.76
N THR A 189 -8.80 10.17 -22.99
CA THR A 189 -9.59 10.64 -24.16
C THR A 189 -9.68 9.61 -25.29
N GLY A 190 -9.12 8.40 -25.10
CA GLY A 190 -9.03 7.36 -26.13
C GLY A 190 -10.08 6.22 -26.00
N PRO A 191 -9.92 5.13 -26.78
CA PRO A 191 -10.78 3.93 -26.72
C PRO A 191 -10.59 3.09 -25.43
N ALA A 192 -11.15 1.88 -25.30
CA ALA A 192 -10.83 1.02 -24.15
C ALA A 192 -9.34 0.58 -24.15
N SER A 193 -8.81 0.19 -22.99
CA SER A 193 -7.37 -0.13 -22.81
C SER A 193 -6.82 -1.15 -23.82
N PRO A 194 -5.71 -0.86 -24.52
CA PRO A 194 -4.97 -1.87 -25.28
C PRO A 194 -4.17 -2.69 -24.27
N ARG A 195 -4.63 -3.90 -23.97
CA ARG A 195 -3.79 -4.89 -23.29
C ARG A 195 -2.73 -5.43 -24.24
#